data_AF-A0A2G9N5K7-F1
#
_entry.id   AF-A0A2G9N5K7-F1
#
_cell.length_a   1.000
_cell.length_b   1.000
_cell.length_c   1.000
_cell.angle_alpha   90.00
_cell.angle_beta   90.00
_cell.angle_gamma   90.00
#
_symmetry.space_group_name_H-M   'P 1'
#
loop_
_entity.id
_entity.type
_entity.pdbx_description
1 polymer ?
#
loop_
_entity_poly.entity_id
_entity_poly.type
_entity_poly.pdbx_seq_one_letter_code
_entity_poly.pdbx_strand_id
1 'polypeptide(L)' 'MNLKAIAILLVALLIANLVLFALKLVNEAFFWSVIVIAAILAYFVLPRLRKSMANKEKHKK' A
#
# COMPACT_ATOMS: atom_id res chain seq x y z
N MET A 1 -2.96 1.58 -15.15
CA MET A 1 -1.88 1.20 -14.22
C MET A 1 -2.13 -0.21 -13.71
N ASN A 2 -1.15 -1.10 -13.81
CA ASN A 2 -1.30 -2.50 -13.40
C ASN A 2 -1.40 -2.59 -11.87
N LEU A 3 -2.36 -3.37 -11.38
CA LEU A 3 -2.64 -3.61 -9.96
C LEU A 3 -1.38 -3.91 -9.13
N LYS A 4 -0.50 -4.72 -9.72
CA LYS A 4 0.78 -5.10 -9.13
C LYS A 4 1.69 -3.90 -8.89
N ALA A 5 1.68 -2.90 -9.77
CA ALA A 5 2.49 -1.70 -9.63
C ALA A 5 2.06 -0.86 -8.41
N ILE A 6 0.76 -0.76 -8.12
CA ILE A 6 0.26 -0.04 -6.94
C ILE A 6 0.70 -0.76 -5.66
N ALA A 7 0.60 -2.09 -5.63
CA ALA A 7 1.06 -2.88 -4.48
C ALA A 7 2.58 -2.75 -4.28
N ILE A 8 3.37 -2.85 -5.35
CA ILE A 8 4.83 -2.67 -5.31
C ILE A 8 5.18 -1.26 -4.80
N LEU A 9 4.49 -0.23 -5.27
CA LEU A 9 4.71 1.15 -4.84
C LEU A 9 4.41 1.33 -3.34
N LEU A 10 3.32 0.75 -2.85
CA LEU A 10 2.91 0.81 -1.44
C LEU A 10 3.93 0.11 -0.53
N VAL A 11 4.42 -1.06 -0.95
CA VAL A 11 5.46 -1.81 -0.24
C VAL A 11 6.79 -1.04 -0.24
N ALA A 12 7.21 -0.50 -1.39
CA ALA A 12 8.43 0.29 -1.50
C ALA A 12 8.39 1.53 -0.59
N LEU A 13 7.21 2.19 -0.50
CA LEU A 13 7.02 3.35 0.37
C LEU A 13 7.14 2.99 1.86
N LEU A 14 6.59 1.84 2.27
CA LEU A 14 6.75 1.34 3.65
C LEU A 14 8.21 0.99 3.96
N ILE A 15 8.93 0.35 3.03
CA ILE A 15 10.34 0.01 3.20
C ILE A 15 11.18 1.29 3.33
N ALA A 16 10.96 2.28 2.46
CA ALA A 16 11.66 3.56 2.53
C ALA A 16 11.40 4.27 3.86
N ASN A 17 10.14 4.29 4.34
CA ASN A 17 9.77 4.86 5.64
C ASN A 17 10.51 4.17 6.81
N LEU A 18 10.70 2.85 6.72
CA LEU A 18 11.40 2.07 7.74
C LEU A 18 12.91 2.36 7.75
N VAL A 19 13.53 2.53 6.57
CA VAL A 19 14.93 2.95 6.45
C VAL A 19 15.13 4.36 6.99
N LEU A 20 14.23 5.29 6.63
CA LEU A 20 14.23 6.67 7.14
C LEU A 20 14.11 6.72 8.67
N PHE A 21 13.28 5.85 9.26
CA PHE A 21 13.16 5.70 10.73
C PHE A 21 14.43 5.10 11.35
N ALA A 22 15.03 4.08 10.74
CA ALA A 22 16.27 3.48 11.21
C ALA A 22 17.45 4.47 11.22
N LEU A 23 17.47 5.40 10.26
CA LEU A 23 18.45 6.49 10.21
C LEU A 23 18.14 7.63 11.21
N LYS A 24 17.08 7.52 12.02
CA LYS A 24 16.57 8.57 12.93
C LYS A 24 16.27 9.90 12.23
N LEU A 25 16.04 9.87 10.91
CA LEU A 25 15.70 11.06 10.11
C LEU A 25 14.23 11.47 10.26
N VAL A 26 13.40 10.59 10.81
CA VAL A 26 11.97 10.82 11.03
C VAL A 26 11.61 10.53 12.47
N ASN A 27 10.78 11.40 13.03
CA ASN A 27 10.26 11.28 14.37
C ASN A 27 9.26 10.10 14.45
N GLU A 28 9.18 9.47 15.61
CA GLU A 28 8.31 8.33 15.89
C GLU A 28 6.84 8.65 15.58
N ALA A 29 6.38 9.86 15.92
CA ALA A 29 5.04 10.34 15.59
C ALA A 29 4.76 10.37 14.07
N PHE A 30 5.77 10.75 13.28
CA PHE A 30 5.66 10.78 11.81
C PHE A 30 5.63 9.36 11.24
N PHE A 31 6.50 8.48 11.75
CA PHE A 31 6.55 7.08 11.35
C PHE A 31 5.20 6.39 11.55
N TRP A 32 4.60 6.53 12.73
CA TRP A 32 3.28 5.97 13.02
C TRP A 32 2.19 6.58 12.14
N SER A 33 2.24 7.88 11.86
CA SER A 33 1.28 8.54 10.97
C SER A 33 1.32 7.95 9.56
N VAL A 34 2.51 7.73 9.00
CA VAL A 34 2.68 7.11 7.68
C VAL A 34 2.13 5.68 7.66
N ILE A 35 2.37 4.89 8.70
CA ILE A 35 1.84 3.51 8.81
C ILE A 35 0.31 3.51 8.85
N VAL A 36 -0.29 4.36 9.67
CA VAL A 36 -1.76 4.45 9.80
C VAL A 36 -2.39 4.85 8.46
N ILE A 37 -1.83 5.85 7.78
CA ILE A 37 -2.30 6.28 6.46
C ILE A 37 -2.17 5.15 5.43
N ALA A 38 -1.03 4.46 5.40
CA ALA A 38 -0.81 3.34 4.49
C ALA A 38 -1.80 2.18 4.76
N ALA A 39 -2.11 1.90 6.02
CA ALA A 39 -3.10 0.89 6.40
C ALA A 39 -4.51 1.27 5.95
N ILE A 40 -4.91 2.53 6.13
CA ILE A 40 -6.20 3.04 5.64
C ILE A 40 -6.28 2.92 4.11
N LEU A 41 -5.25 3.37 3.41
CA LEU A 41 -5.18 3.27 1.95
C LEU A 41 -5.24 1.82 1.50
N ALA A 42 -4.52 0.91 2.15
CA ALA A 42 -4.60 -0.51 1.87
C ALA A 42 -6.02 -1.03 2.08
N TYR A 43 -6.67 -0.70 3.20
CA TYR A 43 -8.04 -1.14 3.50
C TYR A 43 -9.08 -0.68 2.48
N PHE A 44 -8.94 0.53 1.90
CA PHE A 44 -9.85 1.01 0.86
C PHE A 44 -9.49 0.53 -0.55
N VAL A 45 -8.20 0.41 -0.84
CA VAL A 45 -7.71 -0.01 -2.16
C VAL A 45 -7.96 -1.51 -2.34
N LEU A 46 -7.56 -2.36 -1.39
CA LEU A 46 -7.65 -3.82 -1.46
C LEU A 46 -9.06 -4.37 -1.84
N PRO A 47 -10.19 -3.91 -1.27
CA PRO A 47 -11.52 -4.38 -1.67
C PRO A 47 -11.91 -3.94 -3.09
N ARG A 48 -11.50 -2.74 -3.53
CA ARG A 48 -11.67 -2.31 -4.93
C ARG A 48 -10.86 -3.19 -5.88
N LEU A 49 -9.64 -3.57 -5.47
CA LEU A 49 -8.77 -4.46 -6.25
C LEU A 49 -9.36 -5.88 -6.35
N ARG A 50 -9.87 -6.43 -5.25
CA ARG A 50 -10.52 -7.74 -5.22
C ARG A 50 -11.76 -7.80 -6.11
N LYS A 51 -12.58 -6.73 -6.09
CA LYS A 51 -13.76 -6.62 -6.96
C LYS A 51 -13.38 -6.56 -8.45
N SER A 52 -12.28 -5.88 -8.78
CA SER A 52 -11.76 -5.80 -10.15
C SER A 52 -11.16 -7.11 -10.66
N MET A 53 -10.48 -7.89 -9.80
CA MET A 53 -9.95 -9.20 -10.15
C MET A 53 -11.08 -10.22 -10.36
N ALA A 54 -12.08 -10.24 -9.47
CA ALA A 54 -13.25 -11.12 -9.59
C ALA A 54 -14.09 -10.85 -10.87
N ASN A 55 -14.16 -9.60 -11.32
CA ASN A 55 -14.87 -9.26 -12.56
C ASN A 55 -14.12 -9.70 -13.84
N LYS A 56 -12.77 -9.67 -13.82
CA LYS A 56 -11.97 -10.20 -14.94
C LYS A 56 -12.11 -11.70 -15.11
N GLU A 57 -12.39 -12.44 -14.04
CA GLU A 57 -12.57 -13.90 -14.09
C GLU A 57 -13.92 -14.29 -14.71
N LYS A 58 -14.98 -13.49 -14.46
CA LYS A 58 -16.31 -13.71 -15.06
C LYS A 58 -16.38 -13.45 -16.57
N HIS A 59 -15.56 -12.54 -17.11
CA HIS A 59 -15.52 -12.24 -18.54
C HIS A 59 -14.50 -13.07 -19.33
N LYS A 60 -13.86 -14.06 -18.69
CA LYS A 60 -12.95 -15.02 -19.34
C LYS A 60 -13.55 -16.43 -19.45
N LYS A 61 -14.81 -16.60 -19.06
CA LYS A 61 -15.62 -17.82 -19.27
C LYS A 61 -16.61 -17.58 -20.38
#